data_AF-A0A7V6CWA9-F1
#
_entry.id   AF-A0A7V6CWA9-F1
#
_cell.length_a   1.000
_cell.length_b   1.000
_cell.length_c   1.000
_cell.angle_alpha   90.00
_cell.angle_beta   90.00
_cell.angle_gamma   90.00
#
_symmetry.space_group_name_H-M   'P 1'
#
loop_
_entity.id
_entity.type
_entity.pdbx_description
1 polymer ?
#
loop_
_entity_poly.entity_id
_entity_poly.type
_entity_poly.pdbx_seq_one_letter_code
_entity_poly.pdbx_strand_id
1 'polypeptide(L)'
;QTVRAISLIHALTGSLNIEGGGQLMPALPFVDVQARSAITSDWEERSISTHPLYFRQGYSLHDEELFAALKTGKPYPVHTLFVQGGSLLSANSNTARTRGLLNKIDFIAVHDLYMTATAEIADLVLPAAGFLERDLLLYYRYRPSTRMNLVCMQQQVVPPVGESRSDLDLIFALARRLGMSDAFPWCSVEEAFNWELEPLKITVDYLREHPEGYRRDYGPEELYRTHGQTGFPTRSKKVELYSSRFEEFGYDPLPNIEPIAPLLQVSKEYPLLCGTGFKLGIHTHTEFRTLPWIDEIEPDQFLEIHPLQAKKLGISDGDRVRVTSAWGELVALARFSEGVEENVVMLSYGYGQPYAGKEWRSSNDITPHVDPDPISGSTSNRRFPVRVSPEAEGTEAMGSERQALLVDWDRCVGCFTCEVACKQEHGEKRIHVNMLGPVHGEDGETRMEAIPLATQSCDLCQSRLARGEDPACVNACPTKALIITSIEDAITHIRSGQHQLCAVGSKLHSNIKQ
;
A
#
# COMPACT_ATOMS: atom_id res chain seq x y z
N GLN A 1 -4.58 5.23 25.26
CA GLN A 1 -5.66 6.15 25.75
C GLN A 1 -6.09 7.30 24.82
N THR A 2 -5.26 7.82 23.90
CA THR A 2 -5.54 9.00 23.06
C THR A 2 -6.86 8.96 22.26
N VAL A 3 -7.18 7.84 21.64
CA VAL A 3 -8.43 7.68 20.85
C VAL A 3 -9.67 7.89 21.73
N ARG A 4 -9.64 7.43 22.99
CA ARG A 4 -10.73 7.66 23.96
C ARG A 4 -10.86 9.13 24.29
N ALA A 5 -9.75 9.79 24.63
CA ALA A 5 -9.76 11.22 24.95
C ALA A 5 -10.39 12.05 23.83
N ILE A 6 -9.98 11.82 22.58
CA ILE A 6 -10.54 12.51 21.40
C ILE A 6 -12.03 12.18 21.23
N SER A 7 -12.41 10.91 21.35
CA SER A 7 -13.82 10.48 21.19
C SER A 7 -14.75 11.10 22.25
N LEU A 8 -14.24 11.30 23.49
CA LEU A 8 -15.01 11.90 24.57
C LEU A 8 -15.24 13.41 24.38
N ILE A 9 -14.42 14.10 23.59
CA ILE A 9 -14.64 15.52 23.27
C ILE A 9 -16.02 15.70 22.64
N HIS A 10 -16.44 14.82 21.73
CA HIS A 10 -17.76 14.89 21.10
C HIS A 10 -18.91 14.84 22.12
N ALA A 11 -18.75 14.09 23.21
CA ALA A 11 -19.74 14.03 24.26
C ALA A 11 -19.70 15.28 25.15
N LEU A 12 -18.50 15.76 25.48
CA LEU A 12 -18.31 16.96 26.31
C LEU A 12 -18.80 18.24 25.62
N THR A 13 -18.67 18.32 24.30
CA THR A 13 -19.15 19.47 23.50
C THR A 13 -20.62 19.36 23.12
N GLY A 14 -21.30 18.26 23.47
CA GLY A 14 -22.69 18.02 23.06
C GLY A 14 -22.86 17.78 21.56
N SER A 15 -21.78 17.45 20.85
CA SER A 15 -21.76 17.24 19.39
C SER A 15 -22.08 15.79 18.99
N LEU A 16 -22.35 14.90 19.94
CA LEU A 16 -22.64 13.49 19.66
C LEU A 16 -24.09 13.29 19.22
N ASN A 17 -24.25 12.63 18.07
CA ASN A 17 -25.51 12.24 17.47
C ASN A 17 -26.50 13.39 17.21
N ILE A 18 -25.97 14.50 16.69
CA ILE A 18 -26.73 15.66 16.21
C ILE A 18 -26.36 15.97 14.75
N GLU A 19 -27.15 16.79 14.08
CA GLU A 19 -26.84 17.28 12.74
C GLU A 19 -25.51 18.07 12.75
N GLY A 20 -24.64 17.77 11.77
CA GLY A 20 -23.29 18.34 11.68
C GLY A 20 -22.29 17.81 12.72
N GLY A 21 -22.72 16.93 13.62
CA GLY A 21 -21.89 16.33 14.67
C GLY A 21 -21.44 14.89 14.37
N GLY A 22 -21.00 14.20 15.43
CA GLY A 22 -20.61 12.79 15.34
C GLY A 22 -21.85 11.88 15.26
N GLN A 23 -22.29 11.54 14.05
CA GLN A 23 -23.50 10.75 13.82
C GLN A 23 -23.30 9.26 14.15
N LEU A 24 -24.27 8.68 14.87
CA LEU A 24 -24.38 7.25 15.13
C LEU A 24 -25.47 6.67 14.22
N MET A 25 -25.09 6.30 12.99
CA MET A 25 -26.03 5.69 12.05
C MET A 25 -26.48 4.31 12.53
N PRO A 26 -27.79 3.99 12.44
CA PRO A 26 -28.27 2.63 12.63
C PRO A 26 -27.69 1.70 11.56
N ALA A 27 -27.32 0.48 11.94
CA ALA A 27 -26.96 -0.54 10.98
C ALA A 27 -28.22 -1.05 10.25
N LEU A 28 -28.04 -1.48 9.00
CA LEU A 28 -29.05 -2.28 8.31
C LEU A 28 -29.18 -3.66 9.00
N PRO A 29 -30.40 -4.21 9.07
CA PRO A 29 -30.62 -5.54 9.64
C PRO A 29 -30.10 -6.61 8.67
N PHE A 30 -29.01 -7.27 9.01
CA PHE A 30 -28.53 -8.47 8.32
C PHE A 30 -28.58 -9.65 9.27
N VAL A 31 -28.57 -10.87 8.74
CA VAL A 31 -28.29 -12.03 9.57
C VAL A 31 -26.89 -11.91 10.15
N ASP A 32 -26.71 -12.28 11.43
CA ASP A 32 -25.39 -12.25 12.05
C ASP A 32 -24.51 -13.40 11.52
N VAL A 33 -23.85 -13.16 10.39
CA VAL A 33 -22.94 -14.14 9.79
C VAL A 33 -21.64 -14.33 10.60
N GLN A 34 -21.37 -13.49 11.61
CA GLN A 34 -20.24 -13.72 12.51
C GLN A 34 -20.57 -14.77 13.57
N ALA A 35 -21.86 -15.06 13.78
CA ALA A 35 -22.36 -16.04 14.74
C ALA A 35 -21.66 -15.95 16.10
N ARG A 36 -21.40 -14.72 16.60
CA ARG A 36 -20.59 -14.52 17.81
C ARG A 36 -21.23 -15.15 19.04
N SER A 37 -22.55 -15.31 19.04
CA SER A 37 -23.31 -16.01 20.07
C SER A 37 -23.06 -17.51 20.12
N ALA A 38 -22.53 -18.11 19.04
CA ALA A 38 -22.14 -19.51 18.99
C ALA A 38 -20.74 -19.76 19.58
N ILE A 39 -19.97 -18.70 19.89
CA ILE A 39 -18.67 -18.82 20.54
C ILE A 39 -18.89 -19.25 22.00
N THR A 40 -18.37 -20.42 22.35
CA THR A 40 -18.46 -20.98 23.70
C THR A 40 -17.35 -20.45 24.62
N SER A 41 -17.53 -20.52 25.94
CA SER A 41 -16.49 -20.14 26.92
C SER A 41 -15.19 -20.92 26.74
N ASP A 42 -15.24 -22.17 26.29
CA ASP A 42 -14.05 -23.00 26.01
C ASP A 42 -13.15 -22.38 24.93
N TRP A 43 -13.71 -21.65 23.95
CA TRP A 43 -12.91 -20.94 22.95
C TRP A 43 -12.20 -19.73 23.55
N GLU A 44 -12.85 -19.02 24.47
CA GLU A 44 -12.21 -17.92 25.20
C GLU A 44 -11.07 -18.44 26.08
N GLU A 45 -11.28 -19.55 26.78
CA GLU A 45 -10.29 -20.18 27.66
C GLU A 45 -9.08 -20.73 26.89
N ARG A 46 -9.28 -21.16 25.64
CA ARG A 46 -8.21 -21.59 24.74
C ARG A 46 -7.51 -20.43 24.04
N SER A 47 -8.05 -19.22 24.07
CA SER A 47 -7.45 -18.08 23.38
C SER A 47 -6.03 -17.81 23.89
N ILE A 48 -5.09 -17.54 22.97
CA ILE A 48 -3.75 -17.09 23.34
C ILE A 48 -3.71 -15.60 23.73
N SER A 49 -4.86 -14.90 23.69
CA SER A 49 -4.88 -13.47 23.95
C SER A 49 -4.57 -13.15 25.40
N THR A 50 -3.64 -12.22 25.56
CA THR A 50 -3.28 -11.50 26.78
C THR A 50 -3.99 -10.14 26.89
N HIS A 51 -4.76 -9.73 25.87
CA HIS A 51 -5.52 -8.48 25.82
C HIS A 51 -7.03 -8.75 25.91
N PRO A 52 -7.57 -9.06 27.11
CA PRO A 52 -8.91 -9.63 27.26
C PRO A 52 -10.05 -8.72 26.78
N LEU A 53 -9.89 -7.40 26.89
CA LEU A 53 -10.89 -6.45 26.39
C LEU A 53 -10.88 -6.37 24.86
N TYR A 54 -9.70 -6.36 24.24
CA TYR A 54 -9.56 -6.39 22.79
C TYR A 54 -10.13 -7.69 22.21
N PHE A 55 -9.73 -8.82 22.81
CA PHE A 55 -10.25 -10.14 22.46
C PHE A 55 -11.77 -10.20 22.57
N ARG A 56 -12.38 -9.82 23.69
CA ARG A 56 -13.84 -9.88 23.86
C ARG A 56 -14.61 -8.93 22.94
N GLN A 57 -13.99 -7.84 22.47
CA GLN A 57 -14.64 -6.90 21.57
C GLN A 57 -14.58 -7.37 20.10
N GLY A 58 -13.44 -7.95 19.70
CA GLY A 58 -13.18 -8.34 18.31
C GLY A 58 -13.31 -9.84 18.01
N TYR A 59 -13.25 -10.70 19.03
CA TYR A 59 -12.82 -12.10 18.92
C TYR A 59 -11.54 -12.22 18.07
N SER A 60 -10.60 -11.32 18.36
CA SER A 60 -9.36 -11.13 17.60
C SER A 60 -8.16 -11.26 18.52
N LEU A 61 -7.06 -11.69 17.94
CA LEU A 61 -5.75 -11.74 18.58
C LEU A 61 -4.89 -10.62 18.03
N HIS A 62 -3.92 -10.18 18.83
CA HIS A 62 -2.86 -9.34 18.30
C HIS A 62 -1.73 -10.21 17.73
N ASP A 63 -1.12 -9.78 16.63
CA ASP A 63 -0.08 -10.55 15.94
C ASP A 63 1.13 -10.85 16.86
N GLU A 64 1.48 -9.93 17.76
CA GLU A 64 2.52 -10.18 18.78
C GLU A 64 2.19 -11.32 19.75
N GLU A 65 0.92 -11.64 19.98
CA GLU A 65 0.49 -12.77 20.82
C GLU A 65 0.76 -14.09 20.08
N LEU A 66 0.45 -14.14 18.78
CA LEU A 66 0.85 -15.23 17.90
C LEU A 66 2.37 -15.40 17.89
N PHE A 67 3.12 -14.30 17.72
CA PHE A 67 4.59 -14.33 17.71
C PHE A 67 5.18 -14.79 19.05
N ALA A 68 4.59 -14.40 20.18
CA ALA A 68 4.96 -14.91 21.50
C ALA A 68 4.69 -16.42 21.62
N ALA A 69 3.55 -16.90 21.11
CA ALA A 69 3.23 -18.33 21.09
C ALA A 69 4.19 -19.12 20.21
N LEU A 70 4.51 -18.63 19.00
CA LEU A 70 5.50 -19.25 18.10
C LEU A 70 6.92 -19.27 18.69
N LYS A 71 7.27 -18.26 19.51
CA LYS A 71 8.57 -18.19 20.16
C LYS A 71 8.67 -19.15 21.35
N THR A 72 7.60 -19.29 22.14
CA THR A 72 7.63 -19.95 23.45
C THR A 72 6.97 -21.32 23.48
N GLY A 73 6.15 -21.65 22.47
CA GLY A 73 5.26 -22.82 22.48
C GLY A 73 4.14 -22.73 23.52
N LYS A 74 3.87 -21.54 24.07
CA LYS A 74 2.89 -21.31 25.14
C LYS A 74 1.76 -20.37 24.67
N PRO A 75 0.51 -20.57 25.13
CA PRO A 75 0.05 -21.67 26.00
C PRO A 75 0.07 -23.05 25.33
N TYR A 76 0.17 -23.10 24.00
CA TYR A 76 0.37 -24.31 23.20
C TYR A 76 1.10 -23.96 21.89
N PRO A 77 1.70 -24.94 21.20
CA PRO A 77 2.32 -24.71 19.90
C PRO A 77 1.30 -24.41 18.80
N VAL A 78 1.65 -23.51 17.89
CA VAL A 78 0.87 -23.21 16.68
C VAL A 78 1.54 -23.90 15.49
N HIS A 79 0.85 -24.88 14.92
CA HIS A 79 1.39 -25.72 13.85
C HIS A 79 0.92 -25.31 12.45
N THR A 80 -0.20 -24.61 12.35
CA THR A 80 -0.83 -24.28 11.07
C THR A 80 -1.30 -22.85 11.05
N LEU A 81 -1.05 -22.17 9.93
CA LEU A 81 -1.51 -20.82 9.66
C LEU A 81 -2.21 -20.79 8.31
N PHE A 82 -3.43 -20.24 8.29
CA PHE A 82 -4.16 -19.95 7.07
C PHE A 82 -4.29 -18.43 6.92
N VAL A 83 -3.73 -17.88 5.85
CA VAL A 83 -3.73 -16.43 5.58
C VAL A 83 -4.60 -16.15 4.38
N GLN A 84 -5.53 -15.21 4.49
CA GLN A 84 -6.44 -14.85 3.41
C GLN A 84 -6.43 -13.34 3.20
N GLY A 85 -6.22 -12.91 1.95
CA GLY A 85 -6.31 -11.49 1.55
C GLY A 85 -5.36 -10.57 2.32
N GLY A 86 -4.10 -10.98 2.46
CA GLY A 86 -3.14 -10.23 3.27
C GLY A 86 -1.78 -10.91 3.43
N SER A 87 -0.84 -10.18 4.03
CA SER A 87 0.52 -10.64 4.27
C SER A 87 0.98 -10.24 5.67
N LEU A 88 0.95 -11.20 6.59
CA LEU A 88 1.44 -11.06 7.97
C LEU A 88 2.89 -10.56 8.00
N LEU A 89 3.71 -11.00 7.04
CA LEU A 89 5.12 -10.62 6.98
C LEU A 89 5.28 -9.12 6.72
N SER A 90 4.54 -8.58 5.75
CA SER A 90 4.61 -7.16 5.42
C SER A 90 3.76 -6.26 6.31
N ALA A 91 2.74 -6.80 6.98
CA ALA A 91 1.83 -6.03 7.82
C ALA A 91 2.41 -5.72 9.20
N ASN A 92 3.31 -6.58 9.70
CA ASN A 92 3.87 -6.50 11.05
C ASN A 92 5.19 -5.75 11.11
N SER A 93 5.43 -5.12 12.25
CA SER A 93 6.71 -4.48 12.56
C SER A 93 7.86 -5.48 12.58
N ASN A 94 9.03 -5.02 12.15
CA ASN A 94 10.25 -5.80 12.01
C ASN A 94 10.03 -7.09 11.19
N THR A 95 9.95 -6.93 9.86
CA THR A 95 9.57 -8.04 8.99
C THR A 95 10.59 -9.18 8.99
N ALA A 96 11.87 -8.89 9.25
CA ALA A 96 12.91 -9.90 9.41
C ALA A 96 12.66 -10.82 10.62
N ARG A 97 12.31 -10.24 11.78
CA ARG A 97 11.87 -11.00 12.96
C ARG A 97 10.64 -11.82 12.64
N THR A 98 9.64 -11.21 12.03
CA THR A 98 8.38 -11.87 11.67
C THR A 98 8.62 -13.07 10.75
N ARG A 99 9.44 -12.91 9.70
CA ARG A 99 9.84 -14.02 8.81
C ARG A 99 10.48 -15.18 9.59
N GLY A 100 11.41 -14.88 10.49
CA GLY A 100 12.06 -15.90 11.33
C GLY A 100 11.11 -16.64 12.27
N LEU A 101 10.00 -16.00 12.67
CA LEU A 101 8.96 -16.62 13.50
C LEU A 101 7.97 -17.44 12.67
N LEU A 102 7.53 -16.93 11.52
CA LEU A 102 6.63 -17.65 10.62
C LEU A 102 7.29 -18.93 10.07
N ASN A 103 8.60 -18.93 9.82
CA ASN A 103 9.36 -20.12 9.41
C ASN A 103 9.37 -21.26 10.44
N LYS A 104 8.81 -21.06 11.66
CA LYS A 104 8.66 -22.11 12.68
C LYS A 104 7.30 -22.81 12.60
N ILE A 105 6.39 -22.33 11.75
CA ILE A 105 5.07 -22.93 11.55
C ILE A 105 5.26 -24.12 10.60
N ASP A 106 4.68 -25.27 10.94
CA ASP A 106 4.86 -26.50 10.18
C ASP A 106 4.14 -26.49 8.83
N PHE A 107 3.04 -25.73 8.73
CA PHE A 107 2.26 -25.58 7.51
C PHE A 107 1.61 -24.21 7.39
N ILE A 108 1.96 -23.48 6.32
CA ILE A 108 1.36 -22.19 5.97
C ILE A 108 0.60 -22.35 4.65
N ALA A 109 -0.70 -22.06 4.68
CA ALA A 109 -1.53 -21.93 3.49
C ALA A 109 -1.94 -20.46 3.28
N VAL A 110 -1.85 -19.98 2.05
CA VAL A 110 -2.19 -18.60 1.68
C VAL A 110 -3.23 -18.61 0.56
N HIS A 111 -4.34 -17.91 0.76
CA HIS A 111 -5.33 -17.60 -0.27
C HIS A 111 -5.26 -16.12 -0.64
N ASP A 112 -4.64 -15.82 -1.79
CA ASP A 112 -4.41 -14.43 -2.22
C ASP A 112 -4.41 -14.32 -3.75
N LEU A 113 -4.62 -13.10 -4.24
CA LEU A 113 -4.60 -12.76 -5.66
C LEU A 113 -3.15 -12.68 -6.19
N TYR A 114 -2.21 -12.34 -5.32
CA TYR A 114 -0.81 -12.15 -5.67
C TYR A 114 0.13 -13.04 -4.85
N MET A 115 1.33 -13.30 -5.37
CA MET A 115 2.45 -13.82 -4.59
C MET A 115 2.96 -12.74 -3.63
N THR A 116 2.23 -12.54 -2.52
CA THR A 116 2.61 -11.63 -1.44
C THR A 116 3.84 -12.15 -0.68
N ALA A 117 4.43 -11.29 0.14
CA ALA A 117 5.60 -11.67 0.94
C ALA A 117 5.37 -12.89 1.86
N THR A 118 4.13 -13.08 2.35
CA THR A 118 3.76 -14.28 3.10
C THR A 118 3.47 -15.47 2.18
N ALA A 119 2.91 -15.26 0.98
CA ALA A 119 2.72 -16.32 -0.01
C ALA A 119 4.04 -16.94 -0.51
N GLU A 120 5.10 -16.14 -0.66
CA GLU A 120 6.43 -16.64 -1.10
C GLU A 120 7.07 -17.64 -0.13
N ILE A 121 6.68 -17.63 1.15
CA ILE A 121 7.17 -18.55 2.16
C ILE A 121 6.13 -19.62 2.54
N ALA A 122 4.99 -19.66 1.85
CA ALA A 122 3.91 -20.59 2.15
C ALA A 122 4.17 -21.98 1.54
N ASP A 123 3.70 -23.02 2.21
CA ASP A 123 3.73 -24.41 1.71
C ASP A 123 2.65 -24.65 0.65
N LEU A 124 1.54 -23.91 0.74
CA LEU A 124 0.43 -23.99 -0.19
C LEU A 124 -0.09 -22.59 -0.53
N VAL A 125 -0.13 -22.27 -1.82
CA VAL A 125 -0.78 -21.06 -2.33
C VAL A 125 -2.04 -21.45 -3.10
N LEU A 126 -3.17 -20.91 -2.69
CA LEU A 126 -4.49 -21.09 -3.29
C LEU A 126 -4.88 -19.80 -4.02
N PRO A 127 -4.98 -19.80 -5.36
CA PRO A 127 -5.24 -18.56 -6.09
C PRO A 127 -6.63 -18.00 -5.76
N ALA A 128 -6.68 -16.72 -5.37
CA ALA A 128 -7.92 -16.01 -5.07
C ALA A 128 -8.47 -15.27 -6.29
N ALA A 129 -9.79 -15.31 -6.46
CA ALA A 129 -10.48 -14.55 -7.49
C ALA A 129 -10.49 -13.06 -7.13
N GLY A 130 -10.16 -12.23 -8.12
CA GLY A 130 -10.21 -10.77 -8.03
C GLY A 130 -11.63 -10.24 -7.92
N PHE A 131 -11.78 -8.94 -7.65
CA PHE A 131 -13.11 -8.34 -7.44
C PHE A 131 -14.01 -8.44 -8.70
N LEU A 132 -13.46 -8.32 -9.91
CA LEU A 132 -14.23 -8.44 -11.17
C LEU A 132 -14.60 -9.90 -11.52
N GLU A 133 -14.01 -10.87 -10.83
CA GLU A 133 -14.11 -12.30 -11.12
C GLU A 133 -15.14 -13.02 -10.25
N ARG A 134 -15.78 -12.30 -9.32
CA ARG A 134 -16.69 -12.89 -8.34
C ARG A 134 -17.81 -11.93 -7.93
N ASP A 135 -18.93 -12.51 -7.54
CA ASP A 135 -20.02 -11.77 -6.90
C ASP A 135 -19.64 -11.35 -5.48
N LEU A 136 -19.93 -10.10 -5.09
CA LEU A 136 -19.79 -9.59 -3.73
C LEU A 136 -21.00 -8.78 -3.31
N LEU A 137 -21.50 -9.02 -2.09
CA LEU A 137 -22.37 -8.07 -1.40
C LEU A 137 -21.52 -6.91 -0.85
N LEU A 138 -21.84 -5.70 -1.29
CA LEU A 138 -21.19 -4.47 -0.86
C LEU A 138 -22.07 -3.74 0.16
N TYR A 139 -21.65 -3.74 1.41
CA TYR A 139 -22.25 -2.94 2.47
C TYR A 139 -21.21 -2.62 3.55
N TYR A 140 -21.39 -1.49 4.25
CA TYR A 140 -20.48 -1.09 5.32
C TYR A 140 -20.90 -1.71 6.65
N ARG A 141 -20.20 -2.78 7.07
CA ARG A 141 -20.49 -3.48 8.34
C ARG A 141 -19.77 -2.91 9.56
N TYR A 142 -18.59 -2.31 9.38
CA TYR A 142 -17.60 -2.21 10.45
C TYR A 142 -17.43 -0.82 11.09
N ARG A 143 -17.94 0.26 10.49
CA ARG A 143 -17.84 1.61 11.06
C ARG A 143 -19.12 2.42 10.83
N PRO A 144 -19.60 3.17 11.85
CA PRO A 144 -20.57 4.24 11.67
C PRO A 144 -20.12 5.15 10.52
N SER A 145 -20.89 5.14 9.43
CA SER A 145 -20.70 6.05 8.31
C SER A 145 -22.07 6.44 7.79
N THR A 146 -22.17 7.60 7.14
CA THR A 146 -23.40 8.09 6.48
C THR A 146 -23.86 7.18 5.33
N ARG A 147 -23.09 6.14 4.97
CA ARG A 147 -23.40 5.16 3.93
C ARG A 147 -23.76 3.78 4.45
N MET A 148 -23.93 3.60 5.77
CA MET A 148 -24.38 2.34 6.37
C MET A 148 -25.82 1.95 6.01
N ASN A 149 -26.50 2.73 5.18
CA ASN A 149 -27.87 2.53 4.75
C ASN A 149 -27.99 1.97 3.33
N LEU A 150 -26.88 1.62 2.68
CA LEU A 150 -26.84 1.11 1.31
C LEU A 150 -26.29 -0.32 1.29
N VAL A 151 -26.97 -1.19 0.54
CA VAL A 151 -26.48 -2.50 0.10
C VAL A 151 -26.50 -2.50 -1.42
N CYS A 152 -25.38 -2.80 -2.04
CA CYS A 152 -25.33 -3.04 -3.47
C CYS A 152 -24.62 -4.35 -3.77
N MET A 153 -24.75 -4.81 -5.01
CA MET A 153 -24.06 -5.99 -5.49
C MET A 153 -22.99 -5.59 -6.47
N GLN A 154 -21.79 -6.11 -6.26
CA GLN A 154 -20.81 -6.22 -7.33
C GLN A 154 -21.01 -7.57 -7.99
N GLN A 155 -21.28 -7.56 -9.29
CA GLN A 155 -21.47 -8.76 -10.07
C GLN A 155 -20.14 -9.18 -10.72
N GLN A 156 -19.94 -10.48 -10.85
CA GLN A 156 -18.89 -11.05 -11.68
C GLN A 156 -19.07 -10.59 -13.13
N VAL A 157 -18.03 -9.97 -13.69
CA VAL A 157 -18.04 -9.46 -15.08
C VAL A 157 -17.08 -10.20 -16.00
N VAL A 158 -16.12 -10.93 -15.44
CA VAL A 158 -15.20 -11.80 -16.17
C VAL A 158 -15.11 -13.16 -15.47
N PRO A 159 -14.81 -14.27 -16.17
CA PRO A 159 -14.54 -15.54 -15.51
C PRO A 159 -13.29 -15.44 -14.60
N PRO A 160 -13.24 -16.18 -13.48
CA PRO A 160 -12.01 -16.31 -12.69
C PRO A 160 -10.84 -16.74 -13.56
N VAL A 161 -9.69 -16.13 -13.31
CA VAL A 161 -8.46 -16.46 -14.05
C VAL A 161 -7.90 -17.78 -13.54
N GLY A 162 -7.62 -18.72 -14.45
CA GLY A 162 -7.04 -20.02 -14.10
C GLY A 162 -7.96 -20.84 -13.18
N GLU A 163 -7.41 -21.32 -12.06
CA GLU A 163 -8.15 -22.10 -11.05
C GLU A 163 -8.58 -21.27 -9.85
N SER A 164 -8.56 -19.93 -9.96
CA SER A 164 -8.91 -19.01 -8.89
C SER A 164 -10.32 -19.26 -8.36
N ARG A 165 -10.48 -19.11 -7.04
CA ARG A 165 -11.78 -19.23 -6.36
C ARG A 165 -12.09 -18.00 -5.52
N SER A 166 -13.37 -17.71 -5.32
CA SER A 166 -13.78 -16.69 -4.36
C SER A 166 -13.47 -17.15 -2.92
N ASP A 167 -13.36 -16.16 -2.02
CA ASP A 167 -13.14 -16.40 -0.59
C ASP A 167 -14.22 -17.33 0.00
N LEU A 168 -15.50 -17.08 -0.33
CA LEU A 168 -16.62 -17.86 0.19
C LEU A 168 -16.67 -19.27 -0.41
N ASP A 169 -16.37 -19.43 -1.70
CA ASP A 169 -16.28 -20.76 -2.32
C ASP A 169 -15.21 -21.63 -1.65
N LEU A 170 -14.05 -21.03 -1.34
CA LEU A 170 -12.98 -21.72 -0.64
C LEU A 170 -13.41 -22.11 0.79
N ILE A 171 -14.00 -21.17 1.55
CA ILE A 171 -14.48 -21.41 2.91
C ILE A 171 -15.51 -22.53 2.93
N PHE A 172 -16.52 -22.51 2.04
CA PHE A 172 -17.54 -23.55 1.99
C PHE A 172 -16.97 -24.91 1.57
N ALA A 173 -16.05 -24.92 0.61
CA ALA A 173 -15.38 -26.14 0.18
C ALA A 173 -14.48 -26.74 1.27
N LEU A 174 -13.87 -25.92 2.11
CA LEU A 174 -13.08 -26.35 3.27
C LEU A 174 -13.99 -26.87 4.38
N ALA A 175 -15.05 -26.12 4.72
CA ALA A 175 -16.02 -26.51 5.74
C ALA A 175 -16.62 -27.90 5.48
N ARG A 176 -17.03 -28.18 4.23
CA ARG A 176 -17.53 -29.51 3.83
C ARG A 176 -16.51 -30.62 4.05
N ARG A 177 -15.24 -30.38 3.74
CA ARG A 177 -14.14 -31.35 3.94
C ARG A 177 -13.84 -31.59 5.42
N LEU A 178 -14.05 -30.58 6.25
CA LEU A 178 -13.91 -30.66 7.71
C LEU A 178 -15.15 -31.26 8.40
N GLY A 179 -16.19 -31.64 7.64
CA GLY A 179 -17.43 -32.18 8.20
C GLY A 179 -18.32 -31.12 8.86
N MET A 180 -18.13 -29.84 8.55
CA MET A 180 -18.86 -28.69 9.14
C MET A 180 -20.07 -28.27 8.28
N SER A 181 -20.64 -29.20 7.51
CA SER A 181 -21.72 -28.89 6.56
C SER A 181 -22.99 -28.34 7.24
N ASP A 182 -23.25 -28.70 8.49
CA ASP A 182 -24.38 -28.17 9.27
C ASP A 182 -24.21 -26.67 9.59
N ALA A 183 -22.96 -26.22 9.78
CA ALA A 183 -22.64 -24.81 10.04
C ALA A 183 -22.50 -23.98 8.75
N PHE A 184 -22.25 -24.64 7.62
CA PHE A 184 -22.13 -24.04 6.29
C PHE A 184 -23.05 -24.77 5.29
N PRO A 185 -24.38 -24.64 5.44
CA PRO A 185 -25.35 -25.47 4.71
C PRO A 185 -25.53 -25.04 3.24
N TRP A 186 -24.93 -23.93 2.82
CA TRP A 186 -25.12 -23.35 1.50
C TRP A 186 -24.35 -24.13 0.43
N CYS A 187 -25.05 -24.40 -0.68
CA CYS A 187 -24.48 -25.04 -1.86
C CYS A 187 -23.79 -24.03 -2.79
N SER A 188 -24.12 -22.73 -2.65
CA SER A 188 -23.54 -21.63 -3.43
C SER A 188 -23.35 -20.36 -2.60
N VAL A 189 -22.51 -19.45 -3.10
CA VAL A 189 -22.35 -18.10 -2.54
C VAL A 189 -23.66 -17.31 -2.60
N GLU A 190 -24.42 -17.48 -3.67
CA GLU A 190 -25.72 -16.81 -3.86
C GLU A 190 -26.75 -17.24 -2.79
N GLU A 191 -26.79 -18.52 -2.43
CA GLU A 191 -27.65 -18.99 -1.32
C GLU A 191 -27.26 -18.35 0.01
N ALA A 192 -25.97 -18.22 0.28
CA ALA A 192 -25.48 -17.56 1.49
C ALA A 192 -25.83 -16.06 1.51
N PHE A 193 -25.69 -15.38 0.37
CA PHE A 193 -26.10 -13.98 0.21
C PHE A 193 -27.61 -13.79 0.40
N ASN A 194 -28.44 -14.63 -0.21
CA ASN A 194 -29.89 -14.57 -0.02
C ASN A 194 -30.29 -14.82 1.45
N TRP A 195 -29.62 -15.74 2.12
CA TRP A 195 -29.82 -15.94 3.56
C TRP A 195 -29.42 -14.71 4.38
N GLU A 196 -28.27 -14.09 4.10
CA GLU A 196 -27.79 -12.89 4.79
C GLU A 196 -28.74 -11.69 4.62
N LEU A 197 -29.34 -11.55 3.44
CA LEU A 197 -30.27 -10.49 3.06
C LEU A 197 -31.71 -10.69 3.53
N GLU A 198 -32.06 -11.86 4.09
CA GLU A 198 -33.43 -12.20 4.48
C GLU A 198 -34.11 -11.14 5.37
N PRO A 199 -33.45 -10.53 6.38
CA PRO A 199 -34.07 -9.51 7.22
C PRO A 199 -34.40 -8.20 6.48
N LEU A 200 -33.70 -7.91 5.38
CA LEU A 200 -34.00 -6.78 4.49
C LEU A 200 -35.15 -7.08 3.52
N LYS A 201 -35.56 -8.35 3.41
CA LYS A 201 -36.58 -8.82 2.47
C LYS A 201 -36.24 -8.51 1.01
N ILE A 202 -34.96 -8.53 0.69
CA ILE A 202 -34.42 -8.42 -0.66
C ILE A 202 -33.60 -9.67 -0.98
N THR A 203 -33.33 -9.89 -2.26
CA THR A 203 -32.56 -11.03 -2.76
C THR A 203 -31.38 -10.56 -3.60
N VAL A 204 -30.50 -11.49 -3.93
CA VAL A 204 -29.46 -11.28 -4.94
C VAL A 204 -30.07 -10.86 -6.27
N ASP A 205 -31.13 -11.53 -6.73
CA ASP A 205 -31.83 -11.16 -7.97
C ASP A 205 -32.37 -9.73 -7.94
N TYR A 206 -32.97 -9.31 -6.82
CA TYR A 206 -33.38 -7.92 -6.64
C TYR A 206 -32.21 -6.94 -6.83
N LEU A 207 -31.04 -7.22 -6.22
CA LEU A 207 -29.87 -6.36 -6.35
C LEU A 207 -29.25 -6.37 -7.76
N ARG A 208 -29.41 -7.47 -8.52
CA ARG A 208 -29.00 -7.52 -9.94
C ARG A 208 -29.91 -6.68 -10.83
N GLU A 209 -31.22 -6.67 -10.54
CA GLU A 209 -32.21 -5.85 -11.24
C GLU A 209 -32.13 -4.35 -10.87
N HIS A 210 -31.61 -4.03 -9.68
CA HIS A 210 -31.48 -2.68 -9.14
C HIS A 210 -30.01 -2.33 -8.89
N PRO A 211 -29.22 -1.99 -9.93
CA PRO A 211 -27.78 -1.77 -9.82
C PRO A 211 -27.40 -0.59 -8.90
N GLU A 212 -28.32 0.34 -8.63
CA GLU A 212 -28.18 1.39 -7.62
C GLU A 212 -28.14 0.85 -6.18
N GLY A 213 -28.57 -0.39 -5.97
CA GLY A 213 -28.65 -1.07 -4.69
C GLY A 213 -29.90 -0.74 -3.87
N TYR A 214 -30.07 -1.45 -2.76
CA TYR A 214 -31.08 -1.17 -1.77
C TYR A 214 -30.59 -0.06 -0.83
N ARG A 215 -31.32 1.06 -0.77
CA ARG A 215 -31.08 2.11 0.21
C ARG A 215 -32.26 2.22 1.17
N ARG A 216 -31.96 2.23 2.47
CA ARG A 216 -32.93 2.65 3.50
C ARG A 216 -32.77 4.14 3.79
N ASP A 217 -33.85 4.87 3.70
CA ASP A 217 -33.89 6.25 4.19
C ASP A 217 -34.24 6.26 5.67
N TYR A 218 -33.54 7.10 6.44
CA TYR A 218 -33.75 7.27 7.87
C TYR A 218 -34.27 8.69 8.15
N GLY A 219 -35.33 8.78 8.96
CA GLY A 219 -35.84 10.06 9.44
C GLY A 219 -34.91 10.72 10.46
N PRO A 220 -34.98 12.05 10.67
CA PRO A 220 -34.22 12.75 11.70
C PRO A 220 -34.36 12.13 13.11
N GLU A 221 -35.52 11.58 13.44
CA GLU A 221 -35.83 10.89 14.69
C GLU A 221 -35.10 9.55 14.86
N GLU A 222 -34.75 8.88 13.76
CA GLU A 222 -33.97 7.65 13.74
C GLU A 222 -32.46 7.92 13.73
N LEU A 223 -32.05 9.12 13.35
CA LEU A 223 -30.64 9.52 13.21
C LEU A 223 -30.14 10.31 14.42
N TYR A 224 -30.93 11.24 14.96
CA TYR A 224 -30.45 12.23 15.90
C TYR A 224 -31.04 12.07 17.28
N ARG A 225 -30.20 12.25 18.31
CA ARG A 225 -30.56 12.16 19.74
C ARG A 225 -31.28 10.87 20.14
N THR A 226 -31.12 9.80 19.36
CA THR A 226 -31.72 8.48 19.59
C THR A 226 -31.40 7.90 20.97
N HIS A 227 -30.20 8.19 21.49
CA HIS A 227 -29.77 7.80 22.84
C HIS A 227 -30.65 8.38 23.96
N GLY A 228 -31.41 9.45 23.73
CA GLY A 228 -32.40 9.95 24.69
C GLY A 228 -33.57 8.99 24.91
N GLN A 229 -33.83 8.11 23.95
CA GLN A 229 -34.90 7.12 24.00
C GLN A 229 -34.40 5.76 24.50
N THR A 230 -33.27 5.28 23.99
CA THR A 230 -32.77 3.91 24.25
C THR A 230 -31.59 3.85 25.22
N GLY A 231 -30.98 5.00 25.53
CA GLY A 231 -29.65 5.04 26.13
C GLY A 231 -28.55 4.61 25.16
N PHE A 232 -27.29 4.82 25.55
CA PHE A 232 -26.12 4.27 24.85
C PHE A 232 -25.96 2.76 25.10
N PRO A 233 -25.29 2.02 24.19
CA PRO A 233 -24.93 0.61 24.40
C PRO A 233 -23.76 0.44 25.39
N THR A 234 -23.87 1.12 26.53
CA THR A 234 -22.94 1.08 27.67
C THR A 234 -23.69 0.53 28.88
N ARG A 235 -22.95 0.13 29.94
CA ARG A 235 -23.56 -0.39 31.17
C ARG A 235 -24.42 0.67 31.85
N SER A 236 -23.92 1.90 31.88
CA SER A 236 -24.62 3.05 32.48
C SER A 236 -25.75 3.65 31.61
N LYS A 237 -25.91 3.18 30.36
CA LYS A 237 -26.77 3.81 29.34
C LYS A 237 -26.40 5.26 28.99
N LYS A 238 -25.25 5.74 29.46
CA LYS A 238 -24.68 7.08 29.22
C LYS A 238 -23.36 6.96 28.45
N VAL A 239 -22.84 8.08 27.94
CA VAL A 239 -21.43 8.12 27.53
C VAL A 239 -20.57 7.97 28.79
N GLU A 240 -19.72 6.95 28.80
CA GLU A 240 -18.86 6.65 29.95
C GLU A 240 -17.55 7.43 29.86
N LEU A 241 -17.53 8.65 30.43
CA LEU A 241 -16.29 9.41 30.64
C LEU A 241 -15.33 8.61 31.53
N TYR A 242 -15.88 8.12 32.64
CA TYR A 242 -15.31 7.06 33.47
C TYR A 242 -15.83 5.73 32.95
N SER A 243 -14.95 4.90 32.39
CA SER A 243 -15.33 3.63 31.77
C SER A 243 -15.36 2.49 32.79
N SER A 244 -16.59 2.02 33.06
CA SER A 244 -16.83 0.86 33.92
C SER A 244 -16.24 -0.43 33.36
N ARG A 245 -16.16 -0.55 32.03
CA ARG A 245 -15.48 -1.67 31.37
C ARG A 245 -13.98 -1.62 31.59
N PHE A 246 -13.34 -0.46 31.45
CA PHE A 246 -11.90 -0.36 31.69
C PHE A 246 -11.55 -0.72 33.14
N GLU A 247 -12.32 -0.20 34.10
CA GLU A 247 -12.17 -0.54 35.52
C GLU A 247 -12.28 -2.06 35.76
N GLU A 248 -13.29 -2.72 35.19
CA GLU A 248 -13.49 -4.17 35.30
C GLU A 248 -12.28 -4.98 34.80
N PHE A 249 -11.63 -4.53 33.71
CA PHE A 249 -10.44 -5.18 33.16
C PHE A 249 -9.13 -4.64 33.76
N GLY A 250 -9.19 -3.82 34.81
CA GLY A 250 -8.02 -3.29 35.52
C GLY A 250 -7.25 -2.18 34.78
N TYR A 251 -7.83 -1.59 33.73
CA TYR A 251 -7.27 -0.46 33.02
C TYR A 251 -7.73 0.87 33.64
N ASP A 252 -7.02 1.97 33.33
CA ASP A 252 -7.44 3.29 33.81
C ASP A 252 -8.82 3.67 33.21
N PRO A 253 -9.85 3.82 34.05
CA PRO A 253 -11.20 4.14 33.61
C PRO A 253 -11.30 5.54 33.02
N LEU A 254 -10.36 6.45 33.32
CA LEU A 254 -10.25 7.77 32.71
C LEU A 254 -9.14 7.80 31.64
N PRO A 255 -9.30 8.59 30.56
CA PRO A 255 -8.19 8.85 29.67
C PRO A 255 -7.08 9.60 30.41
N ASN A 256 -5.85 9.11 30.28
CA ASN A 256 -4.66 9.71 30.84
C ASN A 256 -3.59 9.88 29.76
N ILE A 257 -2.52 10.63 30.10
CA ILE A 257 -1.31 10.73 29.28
C ILE A 257 -0.38 9.60 29.71
N GLU A 258 -0.12 8.68 28.80
CA GLU A 258 0.78 7.55 29.03
C GLU A 258 2.24 8.01 28.79
N PRO A 259 3.19 7.63 29.65
CA PRO A 259 4.60 7.93 29.43
C PRO A 259 5.09 7.18 28.19
N ILE A 260 5.94 7.82 27.39
CA ILE A 260 6.54 7.21 26.22
C ILE A 260 7.72 6.36 26.69
N ALA A 261 7.77 5.08 26.30
CA ALA A 261 8.88 4.20 26.65
C ALA A 261 10.23 4.79 26.21
N PRO A 262 11.32 4.62 27.00
CA PRO A 262 12.62 5.19 26.70
C PRO A 262 13.15 4.88 25.29
N LEU A 263 12.89 3.68 24.77
CA LEU A 263 13.30 3.25 23.43
C LEU A 263 12.55 3.96 22.29
N LEU A 264 11.42 4.60 22.59
CA LEU A 264 10.61 5.36 21.65
C LEU A 264 10.88 6.87 21.74
N GLN A 265 11.83 7.29 22.59
CA GLN A 265 12.25 8.68 22.70
C GLN A 265 13.44 8.98 21.78
N VAL A 266 13.51 10.21 21.27
CA VAL A 266 14.66 10.67 20.48
C VAL A 266 15.94 10.63 21.31
N SER A 267 17.06 10.35 20.66
CA SER A 267 18.38 10.28 21.28
C SER A 267 19.42 10.97 20.40
N LYS A 268 20.67 11.03 20.87
CA LYS A 268 21.78 11.51 20.03
C LYS A 268 22.00 10.62 18.80
N GLU A 269 21.70 9.33 18.90
CA GLU A 269 21.85 8.37 17.82
C GLU A 269 20.70 8.45 16.81
N TYR A 270 19.48 8.66 17.31
CA TYR A 270 18.24 8.76 16.54
C TYR A 270 17.51 10.08 16.84
N PRO A 271 17.95 11.20 16.24
CA PRO A 271 17.52 12.55 16.65
C PRO A 271 16.17 12.99 16.09
N LEU A 272 15.59 12.27 15.11
CA LEU A 272 14.35 12.65 14.44
C LEU A 272 13.21 11.71 14.84
N LEU A 273 11.98 12.20 14.85
CA LEU A 273 10.78 11.37 14.97
C LEU A 273 10.29 10.96 13.59
N CYS A 274 10.05 9.67 13.38
CA CYS A 274 9.44 9.14 12.17
C CYS A 274 7.99 8.75 12.42
N GLY A 275 7.12 9.18 11.52
CA GLY A 275 5.81 8.56 11.31
C GLY A 275 5.82 7.74 10.02
N THR A 276 5.46 6.45 10.11
CA THR A 276 5.09 5.69 8.92
C THR A 276 3.58 5.78 8.71
N GLY A 277 3.15 5.68 7.46
CA GLY A 277 1.72 5.71 7.13
C GLY A 277 1.27 6.93 6.34
N PHE A 278 2.20 7.67 5.72
CA PHE A 278 1.83 8.57 4.65
C PHE A 278 1.25 7.73 3.50
N LYS A 279 -0.06 7.85 3.28
CA LYS A 279 -0.80 7.08 2.28
C LYS A 279 -1.21 8.01 1.15
N LEU A 280 -0.71 7.73 -0.05
CA LEU A 280 -1.18 8.40 -1.24
C LEU A 280 -2.60 7.91 -1.59
N GLY A 281 -3.46 8.83 -2.03
CA GLY A 281 -4.84 8.50 -2.42
C GLY A 281 -4.95 7.60 -3.65
N ILE A 282 -3.85 7.33 -4.34
CA ILE A 282 -3.77 6.45 -5.52
C ILE A 282 -3.55 4.97 -5.14
N HIS A 283 -3.28 4.67 -3.87
CA HIS A 283 -3.04 3.30 -3.38
C HIS A 283 -4.00 2.92 -2.25
N THR A 284 -4.52 1.69 -2.28
CA THR A 284 -5.18 1.07 -1.13
C THR A 284 -4.15 0.20 -0.43
N HIS A 285 -3.54 0.72 0.64
CA HIS A 285 -2.47 0.01 1.36
C HIS A 285 -1.31 -0.41 0.43
N THR A 286 -1.09 -1.71 0.24
CA THR A 286 -0.08 -2.26 -0.67
C THR A 286 -0.62 -2.57 -2.07
N GLU A 287 -1.92 -2.39 -2.29
CA GLU A 287 -2.57 -2.69 -3.57
C GLU A 287 -2.22 -1.67 -4.65
N PHE A 288 -2.49 -2.05 -5.91
CA PHE A 288 -2.30 -1.23 -7.11
C PHE A 288 -0.84 -0.88 -7.46
N ARG A 289 0.12 -1.55 -6.83
CA ARG A 289 1.57 -1.41 -7.11
C ARG A 289 2.01 -2.08 -8.42
N THR A 290 1.14 -2.86 -9.05
CA THR A 290 1.40 -3.56 -10.33
C THR A 290 0.85 -2.81 -11.53
N LEU A 291 0.11 -1.72 -11.31
CA LEU A 291 -0.60 -0.99 -12.35
C LEU A 291 0.32 0.08 -12.98
N PRO A 292 0.72 -0.04 -14.28
CA PRO A 292 1.78 0.81 -14.87
C PRO A 292 1.50 2.32 -14.79
N TRP A 293 0.27 2.73 -15.06
CA TRP A 293 -0.19 4.12 -14.96
C TRP A 293 -0.17 4.73 -13.54
N ILE A 294 -0.31 3.91 -12.49
CA ILE A 294 -0.18 4.37 -11.10
C ILE A 294 1.30 4.41 -10.71
N ASP A 295 2.05 3.41 -11.18
CA ASP A 295 3.50 3.37 -11.02
C ASP A 295 4.21 4.55 -11.68
N GLU A 296 3.69 5.06 -12.81
CA GLU A 296 4.20 6.26 -13.46
C GLU A 296 4.00 7.53 -12.61
N ILE A 297 2.92 7.61 -11.81
CA ILE A 297 2.62 8.76 -10.96
C ILE A 297 3.55 8.80 -9.74
N GLU A 298 3.73 7.66 -9.08
CA GLU A 298 4.62 7.54 -7.91
C GLU A 298 5.41 6.21 -7.96
N PRO A 299 6.58 6.20 -8.62
CA PRO A 299 7.32 4.96 -8.85
C PRO A 299 8.07 4.46 -7.61
N ASP A 300 8.49 5.36 -6.71
CA ASP A 300 9.41 5.02 -5.63
C ASP A 300 8.88 5.43 -4.26
N GLN A 301 9.41 4.78 -3.22
CA GLN A 301 9.15 5.16 -1.85
C GLN A 301 9.93 6.44 -1.53
N PHE A 302 9.26 7.38 -0.87
CA PHE A 302 9.86 8.63 -0.42
C PHE A 302 9.66 8.87 1.08
N LEU A 303 10.52 9.73 1.62
CA LEU A 303 10.49 10.28 2.96
C LEU A 303 10.32 11.80 2.86
N GLU A 304 9.22 12.34 3.41
CA GLU A 304 9.08 13.77 3.56
C GLU A 304 9.97 14.28 4.68
N ILE A 305 10.75 15.33 4.39
CA ILE A 305 11.67 15.99 5.31
C ILE A 305 11.57 17.51 5.13
N HIS A 306 11.62 18.24 6.24
CA HIS A 306 11.62 19.70 6.19
C HIS A 306 12.91 20.23 5.52
N PRO A 307 12.84 21.21 4.60
CA PRO A 307 14.03 21.73 3.89
C PRO A 307 15.16 22.20 4.81
N LEU A 308 14.83 22.85 5.92
CA LEU A 308 15.84 23.28 6.91
C LEU A 308 16.55 22.11 7.59
N GLN A 309 15.84 21.01 7.83
CA GLN A 309 16.43 19.81 8.41
C GLN A 309 17.28 19.07 7.38
N ALA A 310 16.81 18.94 6.14
CA ALA A 310 17.58 18.37 5.04
C ALA A 310 18.90 19.12 4.82
N LYS A 311 18.86 20.46 4.85
CA LYS A 311 20.06 21.31 4.77
C LYS A 311 21.06 21.03 5.89
N LYS A 312 20.61 20.84 7.14
CA LYS A 312 21.47 20.48 8.29
C LYS A 312 22.14 19.12 8.08
N LEU A 313 21.49 18.21 7.36
CA LEU A 313 21.96 16.86 7.08
C LEU A 313 22.72 16.74 5.74
N GLY A 314 22.81 17.82 4.95
CA GLY A 314 23.46 17.80 3.64
C GLY A 314 22.69 16.98 2.58
N ILE A 315 21.37 16.95 2.66
CA ILE A 315 20.48 16.21 1.77
C ILE A 315 19.82 17.19 0.80
N SER A 316 19.79 16.86 -0.49
CA SER A 316 19.04 17.56 -1.53
C SER A 316 17.70 16.89 -1.80
N ASP A 317 16.77 17.61 -2.43
CA ASP A 317 15.49 17.03 -2.82
C ASP A 317 15.69 15.95 -3.90
N GLY A 318 15.02 14.81 -3.74
CA GLY A 318 15.18 13.64 -4.60
C GLY A 318 16.40 12.75 -4.30
N ASP A 319 17.27 13.13 -3.36
CA ASP A 319 18.42 12.28 -2.98
C ASP A 319 17.97 10.97 -2.35
N ARG A 320 18.75 9.91 -2.57
CA ARG A 320 18.56 8.66 -1.81
C ARG A 320 19.06 8.85 -0.38
N VAL A 321 18.20 8.55 0.58
CA VAL A 321 18.49 8.68 2.00
C VAL A 321 18.31 7.34 2.70
N ARG A 322 19.25 7.03 3.60
CA ARG A 322 19.13 5.90 4.50
C ARG A 322 18.39 6.34 5.75
N VAL A 323 17.30 5.64 6.06
CA VAL A 323 16.49 5.84 7.26
C VAL A 323 16.76 4.66 8.20
N THR A 324 17.42 4.93 9.32
CA THR A 324 17.83 3.91 10.29
C THR A 324 17.09 4.11 11.61
N SER A 325 16.54 3.04 12.17
CA SER A 325 16.03 2.97 13.53
C SER A 325 16.79 1.90 14.33
N ALA A 326 16.43 1.72 15.60
CA ALA A 326 16.97 0.62 16.41
C ALA A 326 16.55 -0.78 15.90
N TRP A 327 15.58 -0.87 14.99
CA TRP A 327 15.01 -2.14 14.52
C TRP A 327 15.44 -2.53 13.11
N GLY A 328 15.96 -1.59 12.33
CA GLY A 328 16.39 -1.85 10.97
C GLY A 328 16.69 -0.56 10.21
N GLU A 329 16.87 -0.71 8.91
CA GLU A 329 17.06 0.41 8.00
C GLU A 329 16.41 0.14 6.65
N LEU A 330 16.09 1.22 5.95
CA LEU A 330 15.65 1.19 4.57
C LEU A 330 16.15 2.43 3.82
N VAL A 331 15.99 2.39 2.50
CA VAL A 331 16.31 3.51 1.62
C VAL A 331 15.03 4.08 1.03
N ALA A 332 14.93 5.40 1.02
CA ALA A 332 13.85 6.12 0.36
C ALA A 332 14.41 7.35 -0.37
N LEU A 333 13.62 7.95 -1.26
CA LEU A 333 13.93 9.25 -1.84
C LEU A 333 13.55 10.37 -0.87
N ALA A 334 14.43 11.34 -0.65
CA ALA A 334 14.10 12.55 0.08
C ALA A 334 13.07 13.36 -0.72
N ARG A 335 12.02 13.83 -0.03
CA ARG A 335 11.04 14.76 -0.57
C ARG A 335 10.94 15.96 0.35
N PHE A 336 11.26 17.13 -0.17
CA PHE A 336 11.16 18.36 0.62
C PHE A 336 9.70 18.73 0.84
N SER A 337 9.33 19.00 2.10
CA SER A 337 7.98 19.42 2.46
C SER A 337 8.02 20.38 3.64
N GLU A 338 7.46 21.57 3.49
CA GLU A 338 7.21 22.50 4.61
C GLU A 338 5.99 22.09 5.45
N GLY A 339 5.27 21.05 5.03
CA GLY A 339 4.14 20.48 5.77
C GLY A 339 4.53 19.54 6.92
N VAL A 340 5.82 19.21 7.04
CA VAL A 340 6.36 18.41 8.15
C VAL A 340 7.23 19.28 9.06
N GLU A 341 7.13 19.09 10.37
CA GLU A 341 7.95 19.79 11.36
C GLU A 341 9.46 19.48 11.21
N GLU A 342 10.35 20.42 11.56
CA GLU A 342 11.80 20.27 11.37
C GLU A 342 12.40 19.00 12.01
N ASN A 343 11.85 18.53 13.12
CA ASN A 343 12.31 17.35 13.84
C ASN A 343 11.50 16.07 13.53
N VAL A 344 10.62 16.13 12.53
CA VAL A 344 9.74 15.03 12.11
C VAL A 344 10.03 14.68 10.66
N VAL A 345 9.99 13.38 10.35
CA VAL A 345 10.00 12.86 8.98
C VAL A 345 8.83 11.91 8.76
N MET A 346 8.26 11.92 7.56
CA MET A 346 7.09 11.10 7.24
C MET A 346 7.42 10.14 6.10
N LEU A 347 7.36 8.84 6.37
CA LEU A 347 7.66 7.81 5.36
C LEU A 347 6.38 7.33 4.68
N SER A 348 6.44 7.25 3.35
CA SER A 348 5.38 6.68 2.53
C SER A 348 5.20 5.18 2.78
N TYR A 349 3.94 4.73 2.78
CA TYR A 349 3.53 3.37 3.13
C TYR A 349 3.16 2.52 1.90
N GLY A 350 3.26 1.20 2.06
CA GLY A 350 2.71 0.24 1.10
C GLY A 350 3.68 -0.20 0.00
N TYR A 351 4.99 -0.10 0.26
CA TYR A 351 6.06 -0.56 -0.63
C TYR A 351 6.68 -1.88 -0.13
N GLY A 352 7.44 -2.53 -1.00
CA GLY A 352 8.22 -3.73 -0.69
C GLY A 352 7.52 -5.07 -0.97
N GLN A 353 6.30 -5.11 -1.51
CA GLN A 353 5.69 -6.39 -1.88
C GLN A 353 6.42 -7.04 -3.07
N PRO A 354 6.72 -8.36 -3.03
CA PRO A 354 7.46 -9.04 -4.10
C PRO A 354 6.75 -9.02 -5.45
N TYR A 355 5.42 -9.15 -5.46
CA TYR A 355 4.62 -9.10 -6.69
C TYR A 355 4.74 -7.78 -7.46
N ALA A 356 5.22 -6.70 -6.82
CA ALA A 356 5.43 -5.41 -7.48
C ALA A 356 6.72 -5.40 -8.33
N GLY A 357 7.57 -6.43 -8.23
CA GLY A 357 8.80 -6.54 -9.03
C GLY A 357 9.87 -5.50 -8.70
N LYS A 358 9.80 -4.91 -7.49
CA LYS A 358 10.72 -3.88 -7.00
C LYS A 358 11.49 -4.36 -5.78
N GLU A 359 12.57 -3.67 -5.46
CA GLU A 359 13.36 -3.97 -4.25
C GLU A 359 12.49 -3.91 -2.99
N TRP A 360 12.80 -4.83 -2.06
CA TRP A 360 12.14 -4.87 -0.75
C TRP A 360 12.48 -3.60 0.04
N ARG A 361 11.46 -2.76 0.28
CA ARG A 361 11.56 -1.51 1.05
C ARG A 361 10.31 -1.33 1.92
N SER A 362 10.07 -2.29 2.80
CA SER A 362 8.91 -2.22 3.69
C SER A 362 9.15 -1.17 4.76
N SER A 363 8.22 -0.21 4.91
CA SER A 363 8.29 0.76 6.01
C SER A 363 8.29 0.09 7.38
N ASN A 364 7.77 -1.14 7.47
CA ASN A 364 7.70 -1.90 8.71
C ASN A 364 9.05 -2.53 9.12
N ASP A 365 10.09 -2.47 8.29
CA ASP A 365 11.43 -2.92 8.68
C ASP A 365 12.08 -2.03 9.75
N ILE A 366 11.67 -0.77 9.78
CA ILE A 366 12.19 0.22 10.71
C ILE A 366 11.25 0.51 11.89
N THR A 367 10.05 -0.10 11.93
CA THR A 367 9.07 0.17 12.99
C THR A 367 9.33 -0.66 14.25
N PRO A 368 8.97 -0.13 15.43
CA PRO A 368 9.07 -0.85 16.68
C PRO A 368 8.11 -2.05 16.73
N HIS A 369 8.60 -3.16 17.26
CA HIS A 369 7.80 -4.33 17.68
C HIS A 369 7.73 -4.45 19.21
N VAL A 370 8.22 -3.44 19.93
CA VAL A 370 8.30 -3.39 21.40
C VAL A 370 7.33 -2.33 21.93
N ASP A 371 6.97 -2.46 23.21
CA ASP A 371 6.04 -1.55 23.90
C ASP A 371 4.68 -1.42 23.18
N PRO A 372 4.00 -2.55 22.87
CA PRO A 372 2.65 -2.48 22.33
C PRO A 372 1.69 -1.81 23.32
N ASP A 373 0.65 -1.16 22.81
CA ASP A 373 -0.42 -0.60 23.63
C ASP A 373 -1.02 -1.70 24.52
N PRO A 374 -0.99 -1.59 25.85
CA PRO A 374 -1.38 -2.66 26.76
C PRO A 374 -2.88 -2.99 26.71
N ILE A 375 -3.68 -2.18 26.01
CA ILE A 375 -5.12 -2.39 25.83
C ILE A 375 -5.43 -3.02 24.48
N SER A 376 -4.92 -2.47 23.36
CA SER A 376 -5.23 -2.94 22.00
C SER A 376 -4.16 -3.84 21.38
N GLY A 377 -2.98 -3.95 21.97
CA GLY A 377 -1.82 -4.63 21.42
C GLY A 377 -1.07 -3.84 20.34
N SER A 378 -1.64 -2.73 19.83
CA SER A 378 -1.09 -1.99 18.68
C SER A 378 0.34 -1.49 18.91
N THR A 379 1.22 -1.64 17.92
CA THR A 379 2.60 -1.14 17.96
C THR A 379 2.71 0.34 17.53
N SER A 380 3.77 1.01 17.96
CA SER A 380 4.00 2.45 17.68
C SER A 380 4.55 2.72 16.27
N ASN A 381 3.76 2.46 15.23
CA ASN A 381 4.20 2.63 13.84
C ASN A 381 4.13 4.10 13.36
N ARG A 382 3.45 4.96 14.11
CA ARG A 382 3.26 6.38 13.77
C ARG A 382 4.19 7.33 14.51
N ARG A 383 5.04 6.80 15.38
CA ARG A 383 5.98 7.59 16.18
C ARG A 383 7.10 6.70 16.73
N PHE A 384 8.30 6.85 16.17
CA PHE A 384 9.50 6.21 16.70
C PHE A 384 10.74 6.98 16.25
N PRO A 385 11.86 6.89 17.00
CA PRO A 385 13.04 7.68 16.68
C PRO A 385 13.83 7.06 15.53
N VAL A 386 14.35 7.90 14.64
CA VAL A 386 15.19 7.52 13.50
C VAL A 386 16.38 8.46 13.34
N ARG A 387 17.38 7.98 12.60
CA ARG A 387 18.44 8.77 11.98
C ARG A 387 18.23 8.76 10.49
N VAL A 388 18.39 9.92 9.86
CA VAL A 388 18.40 10.06 8.41
C VAL A 388 19.79 10.54 8.01
N SER A 389 20.38 9.87 7.03
CA SER A 389 21.64 10.26 6.42
C SER A 389 21.55 10.14 4.90
N PRO A 390 22.35 10.90 4.15
CA PRO A 390 22.60 10.58 2.75
C PRO A 390 22.96 9.09 2.65
N GLU A 391 22.38 8.39 1.68
CA GLU A 391 22.88 7.06 1.35
C GLU A 391 24.29 7.24 0.78
N ALA A 392 25.32 6.81 1.52
CA ALA A 392 26.67 6.77 0.98
C ALA A 392 26.60 5.95 -0.30
N GLU A 393 27.01 6.55 -1.43
CA GLU A 393 27.24 5.82 -2.67
C GLU A 393 28.05 4.59 -2.30
N GLY A 394 27.45 3.39 -2.42
CA GLY A 394 28.25 2.18 -2.49
C GLY A 394 29.32 2.46 -3.53
N THR A 395 30.58 2.16 -3.20
CA THR A 395 31.77 2.47 -4.00
C THR A 395 31.65 1.96 -5.44
N GLU A 396 30.97 2.73 -6.26
CA GLU A 396 31.23 3.04 -7.65
C GLU A 396 31.22 4.55 -7.67
N ALA A 397 32.39 5.15 -7.48
CA ALA A 397 32.59 6.56 -7.72
C ALA A 397 32.14 6.84 -9.16
N MET A 398 30.94 7.36 -9.34
CA MET A 398 30.45 7.79 -10.63
C MET A 398 30.97 9.21 -10.87
N GLY A 399 32.29 9.32 -10.97
CA GLY A 399 32.98 10.47 -11.56
C GLY A 399 32.87 10.47 -13.09
N SER A 400 31.75 10.01 -13.65
CA SER A 400 31.43 10.20 -15.07
C SER A 400 30.24 11.14 -15.15
N GLU A 401 30.45 12.31 -15.75
CA GLU A 401 29.38 13.21 -16.21
C GLU A 401 28.20 12.39 -16.76
N ARG A 402 26.98 12.69 -16.31
CA ARG A 402 25.77 12.05 -16.85
C ARG A 402 25.66 12.45 -18.32
N GLN A 403 25.82 11.47 -19.21
CA GLN A 403 25.75 11.68 -20.65
C GLN A 403 24.30 11.54 -21.16
N ALA A 404 23.98 12.33 -22.19
CA ALA A 404 22.73 12.29 -22.90
C ALA A 404 22.97 12.19 -24.41
N LEU A 405 22.04 11.53 -25.09
CA LEU A 405 21.92 11.51 -26.53
C LEU A 405 20.94 12.61 -26.94
N LEU A 406 21.46 13.66 -27.55
CA LEU A 406 20.67 14.71 -28.19
C LEU A 406 20.39 14.30 -29.65
N VAL A 407 19.12 14.38 -30.02
CA VAL A 407 18.65 14.17 -31.38
C VAL A 407 18.20 15.51 -31.96
N ASP A 408 18.91 16.01 -32.95
CA ASP A 408 18.62 17.24 -33.69
C ASP A 408 17.80 16.88 -34.94
N TRP A 409 16.51 17.26 -34.94
CA TRP A 409 15.61 16.92 -36.05
C TRP A 409 15.90 17.76 -37.30
N ASP A 410 16.43 18.97 -37.14
CA ASP A 410 16.74 19.87 -38.26
C ASP A 410 17.93 19.34 -39.09
N ARG A 411 18.82 18.55 -38.48
CA ARG A 411 19.94 17.90 -39.17
C ARG A 411 19.63 16.51 -39.71
N CYS A 412 18.48 15.93 -39.37
CA CYS A 412 18.17 14.57 -39.79
C CYS A 412 17.71 14.53 -41.25
N VAL A 413 18.32 13.64 -42.04
CA VAL A 413 17.96 13.42 -43.45
C VAL A 413 17.18 12.13 -43.70
N GLY A 414 16.79 11.41 -42.64
CA GLY A 414 15.99 10.20 -42.75
C GLY A 414 16.68 9.03 -43.45
N CYS A 415 18.01 8.91 -43.35
CA CYS A 415 18.77 7.84 -44.02
C CYS A 415 18.73 6.47 -43.31
N PHE A 416 18.08 6.36 -42.15
CA PHE A 416 17.94 5.14 -41.33
C PHE A 416 19.25 4.51 -40.81
N THR A 417 20.41 5.12 -41.05
CA THR A 417 21.71 4.56 -40.65
C THR A 417 21.83 4.32 -39.14
N CYS A 418 21.23 5.19 -38.32
CA CYS A 418 21.24 5.04 -36.86
C CYS A 418 20.51 3.78 -36.38
N GLU A 419 19.44 3.37 -37.07
CA GLU A 419 18.70 2.15 -36.76
C GLU A 419 19.50 0.91 -37.14
N VAL A 420 20.09 0.92 -38.34
CA VAL A 420 20.87 -0.18 -38.88
C VAL A 420 22.08 -0.42 -37.99
N ALA A 421 22.80 0.63 -37.62
CA ALA A 421 23.96 0.55 -36.74
C ALA A 421 23.60 0.03 -35.34
N CYS A 422 22.50 0.53 -34.76
CA CYS A 422 22.02 0.07 -33.45
C CYS A 422 21.68 -1.43 -33.46
N LYS A 423 20.92 -1.88 -34.48
CA LYS A 423 20.55 -3.28 -34.65
C LYS A 423 21.75 -4.19 -34.94
N GLN A 424 22.71 -3.72 -35.75
CA GLN A 424 23.90 -4.48 -36.07
C GLN A 424 24.80 -4.69 -34.85
N GLU A 425 24.92 -3.68 -34.00
CA GLU A 425 25.75 -3.75 -32.78
C GLU A 425 25.11 -4.62 -31.69
N HIS A 426 23.78 -4.53 -31.49
CA HIS A 426 23.11 -5.09 -30.31
C HIS A 426 22.10 -6.21 -30.59
N GLY A 427 21.78 -6.49 -31.85
CA GLY A 427 20.71 -7.43 -32.23
C GLY A 427 19.29 -6.86 -32.07
N GLU A 428 19.12 -5.78 -31.31
CA GLU A 428 17.89 -4.99 -31.13
C GLU A 428 18.13 -3.50 -31.41
N LYS A 429 17.07 -2.69 -31.53
CA LYS A 429 17.16 -1.23 -31.75
C LYS A 429 16.32 -0.45 -30.73
N ARG A 430 16.85 0.66 -30.23
CA ARG A 430 16.14 1.63 -29.36
C ARG A 430 16.04 3.03 -29.94
N ILE A 431 16.30 3.16 -31.24
CA ILE A 431 16.07 4.37 -32.02
C ILE A 431 15.32 3.99 -33.31
N HIS A 432 14.39 4.84 -33.72
CA HIS A 432 13.58 4.64 -34.92
C HIS A 432 13.32 5.98 -35.63
N VAL A 433 13.48 6.02 -36.94
CA VAL A 433 13.22 7.15 -37.82
C VAL A 433 11.82 7.00 -38.38
N ASN A 434 10.91 7.87 -37.94
CA ASN A 434 9.57 7.97 -38.50
C ASN A 434 9.59 8.93 -39.70
N MET A 435 9.03 8.49 -40.83
CA MET A 435 8.78 9.37 -41.97
C MET A 435 7.37 9.92 -41.86
N LEU A 436 7.24 11.21 -41.59
CA LEU A 436 5.97 11.93 -41.46
C LEU A 436 5.72 12.78 -42.70
N GLY A 437 4.50 12.69 -43.24
CA GLY A 437 4.09 13.52 -44.36
C GLY A 437 2.94 12.92 -45.17
N PRO A 438 2.56 13.57 -46.29
CA PRO A 438 3.18 14.78 -46.84
C PRO A 438 2.96 16.03 -45.97
N VAL A 439 4.04 16.73 -45.64
CA VAL A 439 4.02 18.05 -44.99
C VAL A 439 4.14 19.12 -46.07
N HIS A 440 3.23 20.09 -46.06
CA HIS A 440 3.19 21.18 -47.02
C HIS A 440 3.89 22.40 -46.41
N GLY A 441 5.02 22.79 -46.97
CA GLY A 441 5.77 23.98 -46.55
C GLY A 441 5.06 25.28 -46.94
N GLU A 442 5.39 26.38 -46.26
CA GLU A 442 4.89 27.72 -46.59
C GLU A 442 5.36 28.21 -47.98
N ASP A 443 6.40 27.59 -48.52
CA ASP A 443 6.96 27.78 -49.86
C ASP A 443 6.21 27.00 -50.96
N GLY A 444 5.21 26.19 -50.60
CA GLY A 444 4.44 25.36 -51.51
C GLY A 444 5.12 24.04 -51.89
N GLU A 445 6.29 23.73 -51.32
CA GLU A 445 6.93 22.42 -51.51
C GLU A 445 6.27 21.36 -50.61
N THR A 446 6.03 20.17 -51.18
CA THR A 446 5.56 19.01 -50.41
C THR A 446 6.76 18.14 -50.07
N ARG A 447 7.03 17.97 -48.78
CA ARG A 447 8.16 17.18 -48.29
C ARG A 447 7.73 16.11 -47.28
N MET A 448 8.55 15.08 -47.17
CA MET A 448 8.48 14.13 -46.07
C MET A 448 9.48 14.57 -45.01
N GLU A 449 9.06 14.66 -43.75
CA GLU A 449 9.94 14.98 -42.62
C GLU A 449 10.35 13.68 -41.93
N ALA A 450 11.65 13.54 -41.67
CA ALA A 450 12.20 12.38 -40.99
C ALA A 450 12.45 12.72 -39.52
N ILE A 451 11.67 12.11 -38.63
CA ILE A 451 11.81 12.32 -37.18
C ILE A 451 12.47 11.09 -36.55
N PRO A 452 13.78 11.14 -36.26
CA PRO A 452 14.44 10.15 -35.43
C PRO A 452 13.96 10.27 -33.98
N LEU A 453 13.42 9.17 -33.45
CA LEU A 453 12.96 9.02 -32.08
C LEU A 453 13.77 7.93 -31.39
N ALA A 454 14.56 8.33 -30.40
CA ALA A 454 15.16 7.42 -29.42
C ALA A 454 14.17 7.14 -28.28
N THR A 455 14.37 6.04 -27.55
CA THR A 455 13.71 5.82 -26.26
C THR A 455 14.10 6.91 -25.27
N GLN A 456 13.27 7.18 -24.26
CA GLN A 456 13.58 8.21 -23.24
C GLN A 456 14.87 7.91 -22.47
N SER A 457 15.20 6.63 -22.30
CA SER A 457 16.49 6.17 -21.78
C SER A 457 17.01 4.98 -22.60
N CYS A 458 18.32 4.90 -22.77
CA CYS A 458 18.98 3.85 -23.54
C CYS A 458 20.31 3.43 -22.88
N ASP A 459 20.49 2.13 -22.66
CA ASP A 459 21.69 1.54 -22.05
C ASP A 459 22.46 0.60 -23.01
N LEU A 460 21.99 0.42 -24.25
CA LEU A 460 22.55 -0.57 -25.19
C LEU A 460 24.05 -0.39 -25.45
N CYS A 461 24.49 0.86 -25.63
CA CYS A 461 25.89 1.19 -25.94
C CYS A 461 26.78 1.38 -24.69
N GLN A 462 26.36 0.93 -23.49
CA GLN A 462 27.14 1.12 -22.27
C GLN A 462 28.55 0.51 -22.37
N SER A 463 28.69 -0.65 -23.02
CA SER A 463 29.99 -1.30 -23.25
C SER A 463 30.91 -0.50 -24.17
N ARG A 464 30.36 0.25 -25.13
CA ARG A 464 31.11 1.14 -26.03
C ARG A 464 31.59 2.37 -25.29
N LEU A 465 30.69 3.01 -24.53
CA LEU A 465 30.99 4.17 -23.70
C LEU A 465 32.07 3.86 -22.66
N ALA A 466 32.02 2.67 -22.03
CA ALA A 466 33.05 2.21 -21.09
C ALA A 466 34.45 2.06 -21.73
N ARG A 467 34.53 1.92 -23.07
CA ARG A 467 35.78 1.89 -23.84
C ARG A 467 36.16 3.27 -24.42
N GLY A 468 35.40 4.32 -24.12
CA GLY A 468 35.59 5.65 -24.70
C GLY A 468 35.16 5.77 -26.16
N GLU A 469 34.27 4.88 -26.62
CA GLU A 469 33.70 4.91 -27.97
C GLU A 469 32.30 5.51 -27.98
N ASP A 470 31.97 6.25 -29.03
CA ASP A 470 30.62 6.77 -29.23
C ASP A 470 29.59 5.64 -29.41
N PRO A 471 28.31 5.86 -29.02
CA PRO A 471 27.23 4.95 -29.34
C PRO A 471 27.17 4.64 -30.84
N ALA A 472 26.80 3.41 -31.18
CA ALA A 472 26.77 2.96 -32.58
C ALA A 472 25.90 3.86 -33.47
N CYS A 473 24.76 4.34 -32.95
CA CYS A 473 23.87 5.26 -33.67
C CYS A 473 24.48 6.66 -33.89
N VAL A 474 25.27 7.16 -32.93
CA VAL A 474 25.98 8.45 -33.02
C VAL A 474 27.11 8.35 -34.04
N ASN A 475 27.96 7.34 -33.90
CA ASN A 475 29.12 7.12 -34.77
C ASN A 475 28.69 6.94 -36.25
N ALA A 476 27.56 6.27 -36.49
CA ALA A 476 27.09 6.01 -37.84
C ALA A 476 26.28 7.16 -38.46
N CYS A 477 25.99 8.25 -37.74
CA CYS A 477 25.16 9.34 -38.24
C CYS A 477 25.93 10.25 -39.22
N PRO A 478 25.61 10.25 -40.54
CA PRO A 478 26.39 11.00 -41.53
C PRO A 478 26.25 12.51 -41.41
N THR A 479 25.13 13.00 -40.87
CA THR A 479 24.84 14.43 -40.72
C THR A 479 25.10 14.94 -39.30
N LYS A 480 25.54 14.08 -38.38
CA LYS A 480 25.71 14.39 -36.95
C LYS A 480 24.44 14.97 -36.32
N ALA A 481 23.28 14.42 -36.71
CA ALA A 481 21.99 14.67 -36.07
C ALA A 481 21.86 13.99 -34.70
N LEU A 482 22.73 13.01 -34.40
CA LEU A 482 22.81 12.33 -33.11
C LEU A 482 24.11 12.74 -32.42
N ILE A 483 24.01 13.28 -31.22
CA ILE A 483 25.13 13.86 -30.48
C ILE A 483 25.14 13.28 -29.08
N ILE A 484 26.25 12.65 -28.68
CA ILE A 484 26.50 12.31 -27.28
C ILE A 484 27.12 13.54 -26.59
N THR A 485 26.53 13.98 -25.49
CA THR A 485 27.00 15.17 -24.75
C THR A 485 26.64 15.06 -23.27
N SER A 486 27.10 15.99 -22.42
CA SER A 486 26.63 16.07 -21.03
C SER A 486 25.17 16.56 -20.98
N ILE A 487 24.41 16.20 -19.94
CA ILE A 487 23.04 16.72 -19.75
C ILE A 487 23.04 18.26 -19.69
N GLU A 488 24.03 18.85 -19.04
CA GLU A 488 24.16 20.31 -18.87
C GLU A 488 24.38 21.00 -20.22
N ASP A 489 25.23 20.45 -21.09
CA ASP A 489 25.45 20.94 -22.44
C ASP A 489 24.24 20.71 -23.35
N ALA A 490 23.52 19.60 -23.18
CA ALA A 490 22.29 19.34 -23.93
C ALA A 490 21.21 20.40 -23.65
N ILE A 491 21.04 20.80 -22.38
CA ILE A 491 20.08 21.84 -21.97
C ILE A 491 20.37 23.19 -22.65
N THR A 492 21.65 23.52 -22.90
CA THR A 492 22.00 24.77 -23.61
C THR A 492 21.65 24.71 -25.11
N HIS A 493 21.69 23.53 -25.74
CA HIS A 493 21.36 23.34 -27.16
C HIS A 493 19.86 23.33 -27.45
N ILE A 494 19.02 22.87 -26.50
CA ILE A 494 17.56 22.78 -26.65
C ILE A 494 16.89 24.16 -26.82
N ARG A 495 17.57 25.27 -26.51
CA ARG A 495 17.00 26.62 -26.64
C ARG A 495 16.77 27.10 -28.08
N SER A 496 17.23 26.38 -29.09
CA SER A 496 17.00 26.72 -30.50
C SER A 496 16.83 25.48 -31.37
N GLY A 497 15.64 25.23 -31.93
CA GLY A 497 15.36 24.15 -32.90
C GLY A 497 14.54 22.99 -32.32
N GLN A 498 14.09 22.05 -33.17
CA GLN A 498 13.33 20.88 -32.75
C GLN A 498 14.25 19.72 -32.34
N HIS A 499 14.18 19.31 -31.07
CA HIS A 499 15.10 18.34 -30.49
C HIS A 499 14.40 17.26 -29.66
N GLN A 500 15.02 16.09 -29.55
CA GLN A 500 14.70 15.07 -28.54
C GLN A 500 15.91 14.78 -27.67
N LEU A 501 15.71 14.63 -26.36
CA LEU A 501 16.75 14.18 -25.44
C LEU A 501 16.49 12.75 -24.96
N CYS A 502 17.54 11.93 -24.95
CA CYS A 502 17.54 10.56 -24.45
C CYS A 502 18.64 10.39 -23.41
N ALA A 503 18.32 9.85 -22.24
CA ALA A 503 19.29 9.56 -21.19
C ALA A 503 20.15 8.32 -21.57
N VAL A 504 21.47 8.35 -21.39
CA VAL A 504 22.35 7.22 -21.75
C VAL A 504 23.16 6.73 -20.55
N GLY A 505 23.11 5.42 -20.25
CA GLY A 505 23.87 4.81 -19.14
C GLY A 505 23.09 3.76 -18.34
N SER A 506 23.74 3.12 -17.35
CA SER A 506 23.14 2.05 -16.52
C SER A 506 21.88 2.53 -15.79
N LYS A 507 20.74 1.92 -16.14
CA LYS A 507 19.41 2.04 -15.51
C LYS A 507 19.12 3.41 -14.89
N LEU A 508 18.87 4.40 -15.74
CA LEU A 508 18.27 5.66 -15.34
C LEU A 508 16.77 5.49 -15.07
N HIS A 509 16.39 5.55 -13.80
CA HIS A 509 15.03 5.83 -13.34
C HIS A 509 14.61 7.22 -13.87
N SER A 510 13.60 7.22 -14.76
CA SER A 510 12.59 8.21 -15.20
C SER A 510 12.71 9.73 -14.94
N ASN A 511 13.80 10.32 -14.46
CA ASN A 511 13.87 11.74 -14.11
C ASN A 511 14.16 12.71 -15.28
N ILE A 512 13.83 12.35 -16.52
CA ILE A 512 13.92 13.30 -17.65
C ILE A 512 12.53 13.50 -18.27
N LYS A 513 11.72 14.30 -17.58
CA LYS A 513 10.57 15.02 -18.15
C LYS A 513 10.66 16.47 -17.65
N GLN A 514 11.55 17.26 -18.23
CA GLN A 514 11.43 18.72 -18.27
C GLN A 514 11.45 19.16 -19.73
#